data_AF-A0A2E7UVF3-F1
#
_entry.id   AF-A0A2E7UVF3-F1
#
_cell.length_a   1.000
_cell.length_b   1.000
_cell.length_c   1.000
_cell.angle_alpha   90.00
_cell.angle_beta   90.00
_cell.angle_gamma   90.00
#
_symmetry.space_group_name_H-M   'P 1'
#
loop_
_entity.id
_entity.type
_entity.pdbx_description
1 polymer ?
#
loop_
_entity_poly.entity_id
_entity_poly.type
_entity_poly.pdbx_seq_one_letter_code
_entity_poly.pdbx_strand_id
1 'polypeptide(L)'
;FEAEAVETTLNADGWFLQGTNLSLQAGIRIESWSEYGGPTELGVYEVEAVNYADCGLCLLMAADCIDEDNCNTYYYADTGSLEITTAELSENGAIEATLTDVVFREVTIDNNYNSTLVEDGKTWCVDGTYAGIFPETLNEGDAAPDYSGPDQNGDTVSISSLQGTMLVALFNANDWCPYCVNEAGTTEALWQEMKSVDERYDVSFVEFLYDDGSFDNAATQEDATTWADRFGNTYPVLHGEGARTYFDESDLTGFPSYWVVDPLGQIRSIHVGQASLSTEMLQEQFEAFLADNPDWTRD
;
A
#
# COMPACT_ATOMS: atom_id res chain seq x y z
N PHE A 1 -2.90 27.00 -2.60
CA PHE A 1 -3.11 25.60 -3.02
C PHE A 1 -4.12 25.02 -2.04
N GLU A 2 -5.10 24.25 -2.50
CA GLU A 2 -6.08 23.59 -1.64
C GLU A 2 -6.00 22.11 -2.00
N ALA A 3 -5.60 21.27 -1.03
CA ALA A 3 -5.50 19.83 -1.24
C ALA A 3 -6.90 19.22 -1.24
N GLU A 4 -7.13 18.28 -2.14
CA GLU A 4 -8.41 17.57 -2.27
C GLU A 4 -8.30 16.12 -1.79
N ALA A 5 -7.09 15.57 -1.75
CA ALA A 5 -6.73 14.32 -1.08
C ALA A 5 -5.48 14.53 -0.22
N VAL A 6 -5.39 13.79 0.90
CA VAL A 6 -4.21 13.77 1.77
C VAL A 6 -3.84 12.34 2.05
N GLU A 7 -2.67 11.93 1.59
CA GLU A 7 -2.04 10.66 1.92
C GLU A 7 -1.12 10.85 3.11
N THR A 8 -0.97 9.79 3.91
CA THR A 8 -0.07 9.82 5.07
C THR A 8 0.83 8.60 5.07
N THR A 9 2.04 8.79 5.56
CA THR A 9 3.01 7.70 5.73
C THR A 9 3.64 7.83 7.10
N LEU A 10 3.77 6.70 7.79
CA LEU A 10 4.54 6.59 9.02
C LEU A 10 5.65 5.58 8.79
N ASN A 11 6.88 5.94 9.11
CA ASN A 11 7.99 5.00 9.10
C ASN A 11 8.85 5.18 10.36
N ALA A 12 9.89 4.35 10.50
CA ALA A 12 10.77 4.39 11.66
C ALA A 12 11.52 5.72 11.81
N ASP A 13 11.70 6.46 10.71
CA ASP A 13 12.51 7.67 10.63
C ASP A 13 11.67 8.95 10.72
N GLY A 14 10.34 8.88 10.57
CA GLY A 14 9.49 10.05 10.50
C GLY A 14 8.04 9.83 10.09
N TRP A 15 7.35 10.93 9.82
CA TRP A 15 5.98 10.94 9.29
C TRP A 15 5.85 11.93 8.13
N PHE A 16 4.89 11.67 7.25
CA PHE A 16 4.68 12.39 5.99
C PHE A 16 3.20 12.66 5.78
N LEU A 17 2.88 13.85 5.28
CA LEU A 17 1.58 14.21 4.72
C LEU A 17 1.79 14.68 3.29
N GLN A 18 1.08 14.06 2.34
CA GLN A 18 1.09 14.46 0.94
C GLN A 18 -0.31 14.90 0.53
N GLY A 19 -0.48 16.21 0.35
CA GLY A 19 -1.70 16.78 -0.18
C GLY A 19 -1.61 16.95 -1.69
N THR A 20 -2.53 16.35 -2.45
CA THR A 20 -2.61 16.47 -3.91
C THR A 20 -3.92 17.12 -4.35
N ASN A 21 -3.91 17.75 -5.54
CA ASN A 21 -5.15 18.18 -6.18
C ASN A 21 -5.73 17.05 -7.05
N LEU A 22 -7.02 17.10 -7.39
CA LEU A 22 -7.70 16.06 -8.17
C LEU A 22 -7.11 15.80 -9.56
N SER A 23 -6.35 16.76 -10.10
CA SER A 23 -5.68 16.60 -11.39
C SER A 23 -4.27 16.02 -11.29
N LEU A 24 -3.74 15.80 -10.09
CA LEU A 24 -2.36 15.39 -9.79
C LEU A 24 -1.30 16.29 -10.46
N GLN A 25 -1.61 17.56 -10.70
CA GLN A 25 -0.68 18.51 -11.35
C GLN A 25 0.09 19.36 -10.35
N ALA A 26 -0.32 19.34 -9.09
CA ALA A 26 0.35 20.02 -8.01
C ALA A 26 0.15 19.26 -6.69
N GLY A 27 1.15 19.33 -5.83
CA GLY A 27 1.13 18.70 -4.53
C GLY A 27 1.93 19.50 -3.50
N ILE A 28 1.65 19.21 -2.23
CA ILE A 28 2.41 19.69 -1.10
C ILE A 28 2.81 18.49 -0.24
N ARG A 29 4.05 18.46 0.22
CA ARG A 29 4.57 17.47 1.16
C ARG A 29 5.00 18.18 2.43
N ILE A 30 4.53 17.63 3.55
CA ILE A 30 4.94 18.01 4.90
C ILE A 30 5.63 16.77 5.46
N GLU A 31 6.93 16.86 5.68
CA GLU A 31 7.76 15.74 6.09
C GLU A 31 8.45 16.08 7.40
N SER A 32 8.40 15.16 8.36
CA SER A 32 9.12 15.28 9.61
C SER A 32 10.08 14.11 9.78
N TRP A 33 11.38 14.40 9.64
CA TRP A 33 12.47 13.45 9.79
C TRP A 33 13.08 13.53 11.18
N SER A 34 12.84 12.52 12.00
CA SER A 34 13.27 12.47 13.41
C SER A 34 14.79 12.51 13.57
N GLU A 35 15.55 11.91 12.65
CA GLU A 35 17.02 11.91 12.68
C GLU A 35 17.63 13.32 12.53
N TYR A 36 16.91 14.22 11.85
CA TYR A 36 17.27 15.63 11.67
C TYR A 36 16.54 16.57 12.65
N GLY A 37 15.87 16.00 13.66
CA GLY A 37 15.16 16.78 14.69
C GLY A 37 13.79 17.30 14.25
N GLY A 38 13.14 16.62 13.31
CA GLY A 38 11.76 16.89 12.89
C GLY A 38 10.76 16.75 14.05
N PRO A 39 9.63 17.50 14.00
CA PRO A 39 8.66 17.54 15.07
C PRO A 39 7.83 16.25 15.19
N THR A 40 7.82 15.64 16.37
CA THR A 40 6.99 14.47 16.69
C THR A 40 5.95 14.73 17.79
N GLU A 41 5.89 15.95 18.29
CA GLU A 41 5.00 16.35 19.39
C GLU A 41 4.01 17.42 18.91
N LEU A 42 2.98 17.67 19.71
CA LEU A 42 2.05 18.76 19.45
C LEU A 42 2.74 20.11 19.69
N GLY A 43 2.44 21.10 18.87
CA GLY A 43 2.98 22.44 19.04
C GLY A 43 3.03 23.25 17.75
N VAL A 44 3.54 24.48 17.88
CA VAL A 44 3.81 25.38 16.76
C VAL A 44 5.30 25.38 16.48
N TYR A 45 5.65 25.12 15.23
CA TYR A 45 7.01 25.01 14.73
C TYR A 45 7.24 26.10 13.68
N GLU A 46 8.21 26.98 13.94
CA GLU A 46 8.61 28.02 12.99
C GLU A 46 9.32 27.36 11.80
N VAL A 47 8.94 27.83 10.61
CA VAL A 47 9.54 27.42 9.35
C VAL A 47 10.59 28.46 8.99
N GLU A 48 11.83 28.02 8.82
CA GLU A 48 12.94 28.86 8.38
C GLU A 48 13.61 28.23 7.15
N ALA A 49 14.18 29.07 6.29
CA ALA A 49 14.88 28.63 5.10
C ALA A 49 16.11 27.78 5.46
N VAL A 50 16.00 26.48 5.22
CA VAL A 50 17.07 25.49 5.32
C VAL A 50 17.29 24.82 3.97
N ASN A 51 18.39 24.08 3.83
CA ASN A 51 18.55 23.23 2.67
C ASN A 51 17.63 22.01 2.80
N TYR A 52 17.02 21.56 1.70
CA TYR A 52 16.17 20.38 1.70
C TYR A 52 16.96 19.10 2.08
N ALA A 53 18.25 19.04 1.82
CA ALA A 53 19.09 17.91 2.24
C ALA A 53 19.32 17.83 3.76
N ASP A 54 19.05 18.91 4.50
CA ASP A 54 19.42 19.06 5.92
C ASP A 54 18.20 19.28 6.84
N CYS A 55 16.98 19.17 6.32
CA CYS A 55 15.78 19.54 7.06
C CYS A 55 15.25 18.42 7.97
N GLY A 56 14.93 18.78 9.22
CA GLY A 56 14.09 17.96 10.10
C GLY A 56 12.61 18.13 9.81
N LEU A 57 12.17 19.37 9.55
CA LEU A 57 10.83 19.68 9.04
C LEU A 57 10.98 20.18 7.60
N CYS A 58 10.56 19.37 6.64
CA CYS A 58 10.68 19.67 5.22
C CYS A 58 9.30 19.98 4.65
N LEU A 59 9.11 21.20 4.17
CA LEU A 59 7.90 21.57 3.44
C LEU A 59 8.26 21.80 1.98
N LEU A 60 7.77 20.92 1.13
CA LEU A 60 7.99 20.96 -0.31
C LEU A 60 6.65 21.15 -1.03
N MET A 61 6.63 21.99 -2.04
CA MET A 61 5.55 22.03 -3.01
C MET A 61 6.08 21.67 -4.38
N ALA A 62 5.26 20.96 -5.15
CA ALA A 62 5.56 20.61 -6.51
C ALA A 62 4.42 21.06 -7.42
N ALA A 63 4.76 21.44 -8.65
CA ALA A 63 3.81 21.88 -9.67
C ALA A 63 4.26 21.43 -11.05
N ASP A 64 3.33 21.55 -12.01
CA ASP A 64 3.51 21.09 -13.38
C ASP A 64 3.88 19.60 -13.42
N CYS A 65 3.20 18.83 -12.57
CA CYS A 65 3.42 17.41 -12.41
C CYS A 65 2.82 16.61 -13.58
N ILE A 66 3.56 15.60 -14.01
CA ILE A 66 3.11 14.62 -15.01
C ILE A 66 2.34 13.50 -14.31
N ASP A 67 2.86 13.10 -13.15
CA ASP A 67 2.29 12.17 -12.17
C ASP A 67 2.73 12.61 -10.76
N GLU A 68 2.36 11.86 -9.72
CA GLU A 68 2.62 12.18 -8.31
C GLU A 68 4.10 12.29 -7.91
N ASP A 69 4.98 11.63 -8.66
CA ASP A 69 6.43 11.57 -8.38
C ASP A 69 7.26 12.42 -9.34
N ASN A 70 6.72 12.75 -10.52
CA ASN A 70 7.43 13.44 -11.59
C ASN A 70 6.88 14.85 -11.81
N CYS A 71 7.46 15.81 -11.07
CA CYS A 71 7.14 17.23 -11.22
C CYS A 71 8.25 18.04 -11.88
N ASN A 72 7.86 19.02 -12.70
CA ASN A 72 8.82 19.88 -13.41
C ASN A 72 9.29 21.07 -12.57
N THR A 73 8.46 21.53 -11.63
CA THR A 73 8.73 22.74 -10.84
C THR A 73 8.61 22.42 -9.35
N TYR A 74 9.61 22.82 -8.57
CA TYR A 74 9.63 22.64 -7.11
C TYR A 74 9.73 23.98 -6.40
N TYR A 75 9.08 24.05 -5.24
CA TYR A 75 9.15 25.17 -4.33
C TYR A 75 9.42 24.66 -2.93
N TYR A 76 10.26 25.36 -2.20
CA TYR A 76 10.61 24.98 -0.84
C TYR A 76 10.28 26.10 0.14
N ALA A 77 9.87 25.72 1.33
CA ALA A 77 9.53 26.65 2.39
C ALA A 77 10.72 27.56 2.76
N ASP A 78 10.40 28.84 2.96
CA ASP A 78 11.36 29.88 3.32
C ASP A 78 11.02 30.50 4.69
N THR A 79 9.73 30.75 4.96
CA THR A 79 9.24 31.32 6.22
C THR A 79 7.83 30.82 6.55
N GLY A 80 7.37 30.99 7.78
CA GLY A 80 5.98 30.75 8.22
C GLY A 80 5.94 29.85 9.45
N SER A 81 4.81 29.17 9.68
CA SER A 81 4.71 28.20 10.78
C SER A 81 3.86 26.98 10.43
N LEU A 82 4.20 25.84 11.02
CA LEU A 82 3.40 24.63 11.07
C LEU A 82 2.89 24.42 12.51
N GLU A 83 1.58 24.31 12.71
CA GLU A 83 0.98 23.88 13.98
C GLU A 83 0.52 22.42 13.89
N ILE A 84 1.00 21.55 14.76
CA ILE A 84 0.55 20.17 14.91
C ILE A 84 -0.46 20.11 16.05
N THR A 85 -1.72 19.82 15.73
CA THR A 85 -2.85 19.78 16.67
C THR A 85 -3.24 18.36 17.08
N THR A 86 -2.93 17.37 16.23
CA THR A 86 -3.09 15.93 16.50
C THR A 86 -1.85 15.20 16.01
N ALA A 87 -1.30 14.28 16.82
CA ALA A 87 -0.13 13.46 16.46
C ALA A 87 -0.14 12.15 17.24
N GLU A 88 -0.91 11.18 16.74
CA GLU A 88 -0.89 9.79 17.17
C GLU A 88 0.05 9.03 16.21
N LEU A 89 1.36 9.08 16.47
CA LEU A 89 2.39 8.50 15.60
C LEU A 89 2.48 6.97 15.78
N SER A 90 1.39 6.30 15.47
CA SER A 90 1.25 4.84 15.42
C SER A 90 0.31 4.47 14.27
N GLU A 91 0.33 3.21 13.85
CA GLU A 91 -0.67 2.66 12.92
C GLU A 91 -2.11 2.98 13.41
N ASN A 92 -3.00 3.30 12.46
CA ASN A 92 -4.35 3.81 12.71
C ASN A 92 -4.44 5.13 13.51
N GLY A 93 -3.29 5.73 13.85
CA GLY A 93 -3.22 6.99 14.56
C GLY A 93 -3.48 8.18 13.65
N ALA A 94 -4.19 9.18 14.17
CA ALA A 94 -4.45 10.41 13.44
C ALA A 94 -3.29 11.42 13.51
N ILE A 95 -3.13 12.20 12.45
CA ILE A 95 -2.23 13.35 12.38
C ILE A 95 -2.99 14.54 11.78
N GLU A 96 -2.82 15.72 12.36
CA GLU A 96 -3.36 16.98 11.83
C GLU A 96 -2.31 18.08 11.98
N ALA A 97 -2.01 18.76 10.87
CA ALA A 97 -1.02 19.82 10.81
C ALA A 97 -1.53 21.01 9.99
N THR A 98 -1.36 22.22 10.49
CA THR A 98 -1.85 23.47 9.88
C THR A 98 -0.69 24.39 9.52
N LEU A 99 -0.58 24.74 8.24
CA LEU A 99 0.33 25.76 7.73
C LEU A 99 -0.31 27.15 7.90
N THR A 100 0.47 28.10 8.41
CA THR A 100 0.08 29.52 8.53
C THR A 100 1.19 30.42 8.00
N ASP A 101 0.82 31.32 7.09
CA ASP A 101 1.69 32.30 6.44
C ASP A 101 2.97 31.66 5.84
N VAL A 102 2.89 30.41 5.36
CA VAL A 102 4.05 29.69 4.84
C VAL A 102 4.37 30.17 3.44
N VAL A 103 5.59 30.68 3.25
CA VAL A 103 6.08 31.19 1.98
C VAL A 103 6.99 30.16 1.34
N PHE A 104 6.61 29.69 0.17
CA PHE A 104 7.38 28.77 -0.67
C PHE A 104 8.05 29.53 -1.81
N ARG A 105 9.33 29.27 -2.04
CA ARG A 105 10.12 29.86 -3.14
C ARG A 105 10.60 28.80 -4.09
N GLU A 106 10.62 29.13 -5.39
CA GLU A 106 11.05 28.19 -6.42
C GLU A 106 12.52 27.79 -6.21
N VAL A 107 12.76 26.48 -6.27
CA VAL A 107 14.09 25.89 -6.10
C VAL A 107 14.36 24.84 -7.18
N THR A 108 15.64 24.65 -7.51
CA THR A 108 16.11 23.40 -8.10
C THR A 108 16.57 22.47 -6.98
N ILE A 109 16.36 21.16 -7.16
CA ILE A 109 16.83 20.13 -6.23
C ILE A 109 17.71 19.17 -7.04
N ASP A 110 18.94 18.95 -6.58
CA ASP A 110 19.86 18.02 -7.23
C ASP A 110 19.71 16.58 -6.71
N ASN A 111 20.47 15.64 -7.29
CA ASN A 111 20.41 14.22 -6.92
C ASN A 111 20.90 13.93 -5.48
N ASN A 112 21.48 14.91 -4.80
CA ASN A 112 21.86 14.83 -3.39
C ASN A 112 20.90 15.64 -2.51
N TYR A 113 19.70 15.96 -3.03
CA TYR A 113 18.65 16.72 -2.39
C TYR A 113 19.02 18.17 -2.04
N ASN A 114 20.11 18.71 -2.58
CA ASN A 114 20.47 20.09 -2.31
C ASN A 114 19.51 21.04 -3.02
N SER A 115 18.75 21.81 -2.24
CA SER A 115 17.89 22.86 -2.78
C SER A 115 18.68 24.14 -3.07
N THR A 116 18.46 24.73 -4.24
CA THR A 116 19.03 26.02 -4.64
C THR A 116 17.93 26.94 -5.15
N LEU A 117 17.84 28.16 -4.61
CA LEU A 117 16.86 29.15 -5.08
C LEU A 117 17.04 29.46 -6.57
N VAL A 118 15.94 29.48 -7.30
CA VAL A 118 15.90 29.96 -8.68
C VAL A 118 15.89 31.49 -8.66
N GLU A 119 16.86 32.11 -9.36
CA GLU A 119 16.91 33.57 -9.51
C GLU A 119 15.65 34.07 -10.22
N ASP A 120 15.00 35.09 -9.65
CA ASP A 120 13.69 35.60 -10.09
C ASP A 120 12.57 34.54 -10.14
N GLY A 121 12.75 33.43 -9.40
CA GLY A 121 11.78 32.35 -9.28
C GLY A 121 10.46 32.80 -8.64
N LYS A 122 9.40 32.04 -8.88
CA LYS A 122 8.07 32.33 -8.34
C LYS A 122 8.03 32.08 -6.82
N THR A 123 7.04 32.70 -6.18
CA THR A 123 6.77 32.57 -4.74
C THR A 123 5.30 32.32 -4.51
N TRP A 124 4.98 31.46 -3.54
CA TRP A 124 3.62 31.10 -3.15
C TRP A 124 3.45 31.26 -1.65
N CYS A 125 2.32 31.84 -1.23
CA CYS A 125 1.90 31.80 0.17
C CYS A 125 0.84 30.71 0.32
N VAL A 126 0.97 29.88 1.35
CA VAL A 126 0.05 28.77 1.64
C VAL A 126 -0.37 28.80 3.10
N ASP A 127 -1.68 28.83 3.27
CA ASP A 127 -2.37 28.50 4.50
C ASP A 127 -3.20 27.25 4.24
N GLY A 128 -3.30 26.34 5.21
CA GLY A 128 -4.12 25.15 5.07
C GLY A 128 -3.92 24.13 6.18
N THR A 129 -4.95 23.34 6.43
CA THR A 129 -4.90 22.21 7.36
C THR A 129 -4.85 20.90 6.57
N TYR A 130 -3.93 20.04 6.95
CA TYR A 130 -3.68 18.73 6.35
C TYR A 130 -3.85 17.69 7.45
N ALA A 131 -4.73 16.74 7.23
CA ALA A 131 -5.05 15.72 8.22
C ALA A 131 -5.23 14.38 7.53
N GLY A 132 -4.88 13.32 8.25
CA GLY A 132 -5.09 11.96 7.80
C GLY A 132 -4.84 10.95 8.92
N ILE A 133 -4.99 9.67 8.56
CA ILE A 133 -4.75 8.53 9.43
C ILE A 133 -3.58 7.75 8.85
N PHE A 134 -2.59 7.41 9.68
CA PHE A 134 -1.51 6.53 9.27
C PHE A 134 -2.07 5.15 8.95
N PRO A 135 -1.88 4.64 7.72
CA PRO A 135 -2.35 3.31 7.36
C PRO A 135 -1.68 2.27 8.27
N GLU A 136 -2.43 1.22 8.59
CA GLU A 136 -1.89 0.05 9.26
C GLU A 136 -1.16 -0.81 8.22
N THR A 137 0.13 -1.07 8.45
CA THR A 137 0.86 -2.00 7.60
C THR A 137 0.54 -3.42 8.05
N LEU A 138 0.06 -4.25 7.14
CA LEU A 138 -0.21 -5.65 7.44
C LEU A 138 1.09 -6.41 7.67
N ASN A 139 1.18 -7.10 8.81
CA ASN A 139 2.34 -7.89 9.22
C ASN A 139 1.96 -9.37 9.45
N GLU A 140 2.99 -10.22 9.52
CA GLU A 140 2.83 -11.58 10.03
C GLU A 140 2.31 -11.57 11.48
N GLY A 141 1.23 -12.31 11.73
CA GLY A 141 0.52 -12.37 13.00
C GLY A 141 -0.81 -11.60 13.00
N ASP A 142 -0.99 -10.64 12.09
CA ASP A 142 -2.22 -9.86 12.02
C ASP A 142 -3.38 -10.70 11.47
N ALA A 143 -4.61 -10.31 11.83
CA ALA A 143 -5.79 -10.90 11.22
C ALA A 143 -5.87 -10.46 9.75
N ALA A 144 -6.03 -11.41 8.83
CA ALA A 144 -6.25 -11.08 7.43
C ALA A 144 -7.55 -10.25 7.31
N PRO A 145 -7.52 -9.04 6.73
CA PRO A 145 -8.72 -8.23 6.57
C PRO A 145 -9.77 -9.01 5.78
N ASP A 146 -11.02 -9.03 6.23
CA ASP A 146 -12.06 -9.72 5.47
C ASP A 146 -12.39 -8.94 4.19
N TYR A 147 -12.70 -9.67 3.13
CA TYR A 147 -13.19 -9.14 1.87
C TYR A 147 -14.33 -10.03 1.39
N SER A 148 -15.32 -9.43 0.72
CA SER A 148 -16.38 -10.17 0.04
C SER A 148 -16.65 -9.54 -1.32
N GLY A 149 -16.57 -10.34 -2.38
CA GLY A 149 -16.74 -9.86 -3.75
C GLY A 149 -17.09 -10.96 -4.74
N PRO A 150 -17.41 -10.59 -5.99
CA PRO A 150 -17.76 -11.55 -7.04
C PRO A 150 -16.52 -12.27 -7.56
N ASP A 151 -16.64 -13.57 -7.80
CA ASP A 151 -15.64 -14.40 -8.48
C ASP A 151 -15.87 -14.45 -10.00
N GLN A 152 -15.06 -15.23 -10.71
CA GLN A 152 -15.15 -15.43 -12.16
C GLN A 152 -16.46 -16.10 -12.63
N ASN A 153 -17.21 -16.72 -11.72
CA ASN A 153 -18.48 -17.38 -11.99
C ASN A 153 -19.69 -16.49 -11.62
N GLY A 154 -19.44 -15.33 -11.01
CA GLY A 154 -20.45 -14.42 -10.48
C GLY A 154 -20.95 -14.79 -9.09
N ASP A 155 -20.34 -15.78 -8.43
CA ASP A 155 -20.62 -16.15 -7.06
C ASP A 155 -19.91 -15.18 -6.11
N THR A 156 -20.56 -14.84 -4.99
CA THR A 156 -19.92 -14.01 -3.97
C THR A 156 -19.10 -14.89 -3.03
N VAL A 157 -17.80 -14.63 -2.95
CA VAL A 157 -16.87 -15.33 -2.07
C VAL A 157 -16.30 -14.33 -1.07
N SER A 158 -16.16 -14.76 0.19
CA SER A 158 -15.46 -14.00 1.21
C SER A 158 -14.23 -14.72 1.75
N ILE A 159 -13.22 -13.97 2.20
CA ILE A 159 -12.05 -14.54 2.88
C ILE A 159 -12.50 -15.31 4.13
N SER A 160 -13.43 -14.73 4.90
CA SER A 160 -14.05 -15.39 6.05
C SER A 160 -14.71 -16.73 5.72
N SER A 161 -15.21 -16.94 4.50
CA SER A 161 -15.79 -18.22 4.07
C SER A 161 -14.75 -19.33 3.86
N LEU A 162 -13.47 -18.98 3.75
CA LEU A 162 -12.35 -19.89 3.56
C LEU A 162 -11.58 -20.19 4.87
N GLN A 163 -12.00 -19.59 5.99
CA GLN A 163 -11.46 -19.89 7.32
C GLN A 163 -11.63 -21.38 7.67
N GLY A 164 -10.74 -21.89 8.53
CA GLY A 164 -10.63 -23.32 8.81
C GLY A 164 -9.74 -24.09 7.82
N THR A 165 -9.28 -23.43 6.76
CA THR A 165 -8.24 -23.93 5.83
C THR A 165 -7.00 -23.04 5.92
N MET A 166 -5.85 -23.54 5.48
CA MET A 166 -4.69 -22.67 5.21
C MET A 166 -4.98 -21.94 3.89
N LEU A 167 -5.30 -20.65 3.96
CA LEU A 167 -5.66 -19.86 2.80
C LEU A 167 -4.41 -19.24 2.15
N VAL A 168 -4.31 -19.38 0.83
CA VAL A 168 -3.39 -18.60 0.00
C VAL A 168 -4.21 -17.52 -0.70
N ALA A 169 -4.01 -16.26 -0.29
CA ALA A 169 -4.58 -15.10 -0.96
C ALA A 169 -3.55 -14.55 -1.96
N LEU A 170 -3.80 -14.79 -3.25
CA LEU A 170 -2.96 -14.37 -4.36
C LEU A 170 -3.40 -13.00 -4.86
N PHE A 171 -2.44 -12.13 -5.15
CA PHE A 171 -2.67 -10.84 -5.77
C PHE A 171 -1.90 -10.84 -7.08
N ASN A 172 -2.63 -10.84 -8.19
CA ASN A 172 -2.08 -10.89 -9.52
C ASN A 172 -2.62 -9.74 -10.34
N ALA A 173 -1.81 -9.30 -11.30
CA ALA A 173 -2.31 -8.47 -12.38
C ALA A 173 -2.46 -9.28 -13.66
N ASN A 174 -3.33 -8.80 -14.54
CA ASN A 174 -3.65 -9.41 -15.83
C ASN A 174 -2.40 -9.53 -16.74
N ASP A 175 -2.62 -9.89 -18.00
CA ASP A 175 -1.61 -10.36 -18.97
C ASP A 175 -0.34 -9.51 -19.17
N TRP A 176 -0.35 -8.25 -18.75
CA TRP A 176 0.82 -7.38 -18.79
C TRP A 176 1.90 -7.75 -17.77
N CYS A 177 1.54 -8.49 -16.71
CA CYS A 177 2.47 -8.98 -15.68
C CYS A 177 2.96 -10.41 -16.01
N PRO A 178 4.17 -10.60 -16.55
CA PRO A 178 4.64 -11.92 -16.99
C PRO A 178 4.82 -12.91 -15.84
N TYR A 179 5.15 -12.40 -14.64
CA TYR A 179 5.30 -13.21 -13.44
C TYR A 179 3.94 -13.67 -12.91
N CYS A 180 2.91 -12.82 -12.96
CA CYS A 180 1.54 -13.17 -12.60
C CYS A 180 0.98 -14.25 -13.54
N VAL A 181 1.25 -14.14 -14.84
CA VAL A 181 0.93 -15.17 -15.85
C VAL A 181 1.60 -16.52 -15.53
N ASN A 182 2.80 -16.51 -14.96
CA ASN A 182 3.49 -17.74 -14.55
C ASN A 182 2.83 -18.32 -13.29
N GLU A 183 2.62 -17.51 -12.26
CA GLU A 183 1.95 -17.94 -11.01
C GLU A 183 0.57 -18.54 -11.33
N ALA A 184 -0.30 -17.81 -12.03
CA ALA A 184 -1.62 -18.30 -12.41
C ALA A 184 -1.57 -19.60 -13.23
N GLY A 185 -0.51 -19.83 -14.00
CA GLY A 185 -0.32 -21.07 -14.77
C GLY A 185 0.13 -22.28 -13.94
N THR A 186 0.47 -22.10 -12.66
CA THR A 186 1.03 -23.15 -11.79
C THR A 186 0.24 -23.40 -10.51
N THR A 187 -0.50 -22.39 -10.03
CA THR A 187 -1.23 -22.41 -8.75
C THR A 187 -2.35 -23.45 -8.70
N GLU A 188 -3.06 -23.71 -9.78
CA GLU A 188 -4.07 -24.79 -9.81
C GLU A 188 -3.41 -26.16 -9.57
N ALA A 189 -2.29 -26.44 -10.23
CA ALA A 189 -1.57 -27.70 -10.03
C ALA A 189 -1.04 -27.84 -8.60
N LEU A 190 -0.51 -26.76 -8.02
CA LEU A 190 -0.09 -26.71 -6.63
C LEU A 190 -1.26 -26.97 -5.67
N TRP A 191 -2.42 -26.36 -5.91
CA TRP A 191 -3.60 -26.55 -5.08
C TRP A 191 -4.08 -28.01 -5.10
N GLN A 192 -4.08 -28.65 -6.27
CA GLN A 192 -4.40 -30.07 -6.39
C GLN A 192 -3.33 -30.97 -5.76
N GLU A 193 -2.06 -30.60 -5.86
CA GLU A 193 -0.96 -31.32 -5.23
C GLU A 193 -1.10 -31.33 -3.70
N MET A 194 -1.34 -30.16 -3.08
CA MET A 194 -1.53 -30.06 -1.62
C MET A 194 -2.64 -30.98 -1.11
N LYS A 195 -3.77 -31.08 -1.82
CA LYS A 195 -4.88 -32.00 -1.49
C LYS A 195 -4.47 -33.48 -1.51
N SER A 196 -3.40 -33.83 -2.23
CA SER A 196 -2.93 -35.20 -2.41
C SER A 196 -1.81 -35.61 -1.45
N VAL A 197 -1.17 -34.65 -0.78
CA VAL A 197 -0.01 -34.89 0.11
C VAL A 197 -0.43 -35.64 1.37
N ASP A 198 -1.37 -35.08 2.13
CA ASP A 198 -1.93 -35.64 3.36
C ASP A 198 -3.28 -34.97 3.62
N GLU A 199 -4.26 -35.74 4.10
CA GLU A 199 -5.63 -35.25 4.37
C GLU A 199 -5.68 -34.13 5.43
N ARG A 200 -4.63 -33.97 6.24
CA ARG A 200 -4.52 -32.90 7.23
C ARG A 200 -4.24 -31.52 6.62
N TYR A 201 -3.65 -31.46 5.43
CA TYR A 201 -3.25 -30.19 4.81
C TYR A 201 -4.39 -29.66 3.94
N ASP A 202 -5.42 -29.11 4.59
CA ASP A 202 -6.52 -28.47 3.87
C ASP A 202 -6.16 -27.03 3.49
N VAL A 203 -5.95 -26.81 2.20
CA VAL A 203 -5.52 -25.52 1.65
C VAL A 203 -6.60 -24.97 0.75
N SER A 204 -6.86 -23.66 0.87
CA SER A 204 -7.70 -22.92 -0.06
C SER A 204 -6.88 -21.89 -0.82
N PHE A 205 -7.30 -21.58 -2.04
CA PHE A 205 -6.74 -20.48 -2.83
C PHE A 205 -7.84 -19.48 -3.12
N VAL A 206 -7.49 -18.20 -3.13
CA VAL A 206 -8.31 -17.12 -3.65
C VAL A 206 -7.38 -16.16 -4.37
N GLU A 207 -7.78 -15.66 -5.53
CA GLU A 207 -6.97 -14.73 -6.32
C GLU A 207 -7.72 -13.41 -6.49
N PHE A 208 -7.05 -12.31 -6.23
CA PHE A 208 -7.49 -10.96 -6.50
C PHE A 208 -6.84 -10.51 -7.81
N LEU A 209 -7.65 -10.35 -8.85
CA LEU A 209 -7.19 -9.97 -10.17
C LEU A 209 -7.26 -8.45 -10.36
N TYR A 210 -6.12 -7.87 -10.75
CA TYR A 210 -5.97 -6.48 -11.15
C TYR A 210 -5.97 -6.37 -12.68
N ASP A 211 -6.56 -5.31 -13.26
CA ASP A 211 -6.74 -5.21 -14.72
C ASP A 211 -5.44 -4.84 -15.45
N ASP A 212 -5.06 -3.57 -15.48
CA ASP A 212 -4.08 -3.10 -16.44
C ASP A 212 -2.81 -2.52 -15.80
N GLY A 213 -1.77 -2.35 -16.62
CA GLY A 213 -0.49 -1.82 -16.18
C GLY A 213 -0.50 -0.32 -15.89
N SER A 214 -1.66 0.34 -15.98
CA SER A 214 -1.82 1.74 -15.55
C SER A 214 -2.25 1.85 -14.09
N PHE A 215 -2.62 0.74 -13.45
CA PHE A 215 -3.14 0.68 -12.08
C PHE A 215 -4.47 1.44 -11.86
N ASP A 216 -5.01 2.12 -12.88
CA ASP A 216 -6.22 2.94 -12.76
C ASP A 216 -7.52 2.15 -12.93
N ASN A 217 -7.46 0.94 -13.49
CA ASN A 217 -8.65 0.16 -13.84
C ASN A 217 -8.74 -1.14 -13.02
N ALA A 218 -9.94 -1.45 -12.55
CA ALA A 218 -10.25 -2.69 -11.89
C ALA A 218 -10.62 -3.79 -12.89
N ALA A 219 -10.22 -5.05 -12.62
CA ALA A 219 -10.52 -6.16 -13.51
C ALA A 219 -12.04 -6.35 -13.62
N THR A 220 -12.53 -6.54 -14.84
CA THR A 220 -13.95 -6.79 -15.07
C THR A 220 -14.29 -8.27 -14.88
N GLN A 221 -15.58 -8.59 -14.86
CA GLN A 221 -16.06 -9.97 -14.88
C GLN A 221 -15.53 -10.74 -16.10
N GLU A 222 -15.44 -10.09 -17.26
CA GLU A 222 -14.93 -10.71 -18.49
C GLU A 222 -13.43 -11.02 -18.37
N ASP A 223 -12.67 -10.14 -17.71
CA ASP A 223 -11.24 -10.35 -17.45
C ASP A 223 -11.04 -11.54 -16.51
N ALA A 224 -11.77 -11.59 -15.39
CA ALA A 224 -11.70 -12.69 -14.43
C ALA A 224 -12.06 -14.05 -15.05
N THR A 225 -13.15 -14.10 -15.85
CA THR A 225 -13.54 -15.32 -16.56
C THR A 225 -12.49 -15.73 -17.59
N THR A 226 -11.99 -14.79 -18.39
CA THR A 226 -10.97 -15.06 -19.42
C THR A 226 -9.66 -15.55 -18.80
N TRP A 227 -9.25 -14.93 -17.69
CA TRP A 227 -8.07 -15.28 -16.93
C TRP A 227 -8.18 -16.71 -16.37
N ALA A 228 -9.26 -16.99 -15.64
CA ALA A 228 -9.50 -18.30 -15.07
C ALA A 228 -9.57 -19.41 -16.14
N ASP A 229 -10.29 -19.17 -17.25
CA ASP A 229 -10.42 -20.12 -18.35
C ASP A 229 -9.09 -20.40 -19.04
N ARG A 230 -8.25 -19.37 -19.20
CA ARG A 230 -6.95 -19.49 -19.86
C ARG A 230 -5.99 -20.39 -19.09
N PHE A 231 -5.94 -20.25 -17.77
CA PHE A 231 -5.03 -21.00 -16.92
C PHE A 231 -5.64 -22.27 -16.33
N GLY A 232 -6.97 -22.42 -16.45
CA GLY A 232 -7.71 -23.55 -15.89
C GLY A 232 -7.89 -23.46 -14.38
N ASN A 233 -7.88 -22.24 -13.83
CA ASN A 233 -7.97 -22.00 -12.39
C ASN A 233 -9.41 -22.21 -11.93
N THR A 234 -9.60 -23.14 -10.98
CA THR A 234 -10.90 -23.53 -10.46
C THR A 234 -11.19 -22.96 -9.07
N TYR A 235 -10.17 -22.40 -8.41
CA TYR A 235 -10.35 -21.58 -7.23
C TYR A 235 -10.96 -20.21 -7.59
N PRO A 236 -11.55 -19.47 -6.63
CA PRO A 236 -12.15 -18.16 -6.91
C PRO A 236 -11.14 -17.11 -7.37
N VAL A 237 -11.47 -16.42 -8.47
CA VAL A 237 -10.75 -15.25 -9.00
C VAL A 237 -11.65 -14.02 -8.85
N LEU A 238 -11.39 -13.25 -7.81
CA LEU A 238 -12.12 -12.05 -7.43
C LEU A 238 -11.70 -10.86 -8.27
N HIS A 239 -12.65 -9.97 -8.55
CA HIS A 239 -12.45 -8.84 -9.46
C HIS A 239 -13.34 -7.64 -9.09
N GLY A 240 -13.24 -6.57 -9.88
CA GLY A 240 -13.99 -5.33 -9.72
C GLY A 240 -13.35 -4.35 -8.74
N GLU A 241 -13.98 -3.18 -8.62
CA GLU A 241 -13.42 -2.03 -7.88
C GLU A 241 -13.09 -2.35 -6.43
N GLY A 242 -13.90 -3.20 -5.79
CA GLY A 242 -13.64 -3.65 -4.43
C GLY A 242 -12.36 -4.49 -4.33
N ALA A 243 -12.09 -5.37 -5.29
CA ALA A 243 -10.87 -6.19 -5.27
C ALA A 243 -9.62 -5.32 -5.53
N ARG A 244 -9.76 -4.29 -6.39
CA ARG A 244 -8.74 -3.27 -6.64
C ARG A 244 -8.40 -2.51 -5.36
N THR A 245 -9.42 -1.92 -4.73
CA THR A 245 -9.30 -1.17 -3.47
C THR A 245 -8.71 -2.04 -2.35
N TYR A 246 -9.12 -3.30 -2.30
CA TYR A 246 -8.60 -4.23 -1.30
C TYR A 246 -7.10 -4.48 -1.43
N PHE A 247 -6.55 -4.49 -2.64
CA PHE A 247 -5.10 -4.51 -2.85
C PHE A 247 -4.44 -3.19 -2.44
N ASP A 248 -5.03 -2.05 -2.79
CA ASP A 248 -4.48 -0.74 -2.41
C ASP A 248 -4.37 -0.57 -0.89
N GLU A 249 -5.34 -1.11 -0.14
CA GLU A 249 -5.38 -1.12 1.33
C GLU A 249 -4.49 -2.21 1.96
N SER A 250 -3.89 -3.09 1.15
CA SER A 250 -3.13 -4.26 1.62
C SER A 250 -1.65 -3.98 1.91
N ASP A 251 -1.18 -2.74 1.67
CA ASP A 251 0.22 -2.30 1.72
C ASP A 251 1.19 -3.13 0.84
N LEU A 252 0.66 -3.97 -0.06
CA LEU A 252 1.46 -4.74 -1.01
C LEU A 252 2.03 -3.82 -2.10
N THR A 253 3.36 -3.83 -2.25
CA THR A 253 4.05 -2.89 -3.15
C THR A 253 4.25 -3.42 -4.58
N GLY A 254 3.57 -4.51 -4.98
CA GLY A 254 3.71 -5.04 -6.33
C GLY A 254 3.07 -6.40 -6.59
N PHE A 255 3.26 -6.90 -7.81
CA PHE A 255 2.70 -8.16 -8.29
C PHE A 255 3.78 -9.10 -8.87
N PRO A 256 3.56 -10.43 -8.85
CA PRO A 256 2.58 -11.11 -8.01
C PRO A 256 2.92 -10.91 -6.54
N SER A 257 1.93 -11.00 -5.67
CA SER A 257 2.11 -11.04 -4.22
C SER A 257 1.16 -12.07 -3.62
N TYR A 258 1.46 -12.55 -2.42
CA TYR A 258 0.53 -13.42 -1.72
C TYR A 258 0.68 -13.37 -0.21
N TRP A 259 -0.43 -13.70 0.45
CA TRP A 259 -0.47 -14.04 1.86
C TRP A 259 -0.72 -15.53 2.03
N VAL A 260 -0.08 -16.11 3.04
CA VAL A 260 -0.51 -17.39 3.62
C VAL A 260 -1.19 -17.06 4.93
N VAL A 261 -2.46 -17.46 5.08
CA VAL A 261 -3.31 -17.17 6.23
C VAL A 261 -3.69 -18.49 6.89
N ASP A 262 -3.48 -18.59 8.20
CA ASP A 262 -3.75 -19.81 8.94
C ASP A 262 -5.26 -20.10 9.09
N PRO A 263 -5.62 -21.33 9.52
CA PRO A 263 -7.02 -21.69 9.74
C PRO A 263 -7.79 -20.82 10.75
N LEU A 264 -7.10 -20.02 11.58
CA LEU A 264 -7.71 -19.08 12.53
C LEU A 264 -7.85 -17.66 11.94
N GLY A 265 -7.42 -17.45 10.70
CA GLY A 265 -7.50 -16.18 9.99
C GLY A 265 -6.32 -15.24 10.22
N GLN A 266 -5.20 -15.72 10.76
CA GLN A 266 -4.00 -14.90 10.97
C GLN A 266 -3.01 -15.06 9.81
N ILE A 267 -2.44 -13.95 9.34
CA ILE A 267 -1.39 -13.94 8.31
C ILE A 267 -0.13 -14.60 8.89
N ARG A 268 0.36 -15.64 8.24
CA ARG A 268 1.58 -16.38 8.62
C ARG A 268 2.80 -15.96 7.82
N SER A 269 2.59 -15.51 6.58
CA SER A 269 3.66 -15.01 5.74
C SER A 269 3.11 -14.06 4.68
N ILE A 270 3.86 -13.00 4.40
CA ILE A 270 3.59 -12.03 3.33
C ILE A 270 4.74 -12.09 2.32
N HIS A 271 4.41 -12.24 1.05
CA HIS A 271 5.40 -12.29 -0.02
C HIS A 271 5.06 -11.29 -1.11
N VAL A 272 6.04 -10.44 -1.44
CA VAL A 272 5.94 -9.46 -2.52
C VAL A 272 6.91 -9.81 -3.63
N GLY A 273 6.41 -9.84 -4.87
CA GLY A 273 7.16 -10.15 -6.07
C GLY A 273 7.33 -11.64 -6.32
N GLN A 274 8.32 -11.99 -7.15
CA GLN A 274 8.54 -13.36 -7.62
C GLN A 274 9.10 -14.26 -6.50
N ALA A 275 8.23 -14.74 -5.61
CA ALA A 275 8.50 -15.79 -4.66
C ALA A 275 7.74 -17.04 -5.08
N SER A 276 8.44 -18.13 -5.39
CA SER A 276 7.78 -19.37 -5.85
C SER A 276 7.00 -20.02 -4.72
N LEU A 277 5.67 -19.99 -4.82
CA LEU A 277 4.81 -20.86 -4.02
C LEU A 277 5.15 -22.32 -4.31
N SER A 278 5.23 -23.14 -3.26
CA SER A 278 5.51 -24.56 -3.39
C SER A 278 4.79 -25.37 -2.33
N THR A 279 4.62 -26.66 -2.62
CA THR A 279 4.07 -27.65 -1.68
C THR A 279 4.85 -27.63 -0.37
N GLU A 280 6.18 -27.62 -0.46
CA GLU A 280 7.08 -27.65 0.70
C GLU A 280 6.88 -26.42 1.59
N MET A 281 6.73 -25.22 1.01
CA MET A 281 6.47 -23.99 1.76
C MET A 281 5.12 -24.01 2.47
N LEU A 282 4.05 -24.43 1.77
CA LEU A 282 2.72 -24.50 2.37
C LEU A 282 2.64 -25.57 3.47
N GLN A 283 3.34 -26.70 3.30
CA GLN A 283 3.48 -27.70 4.35
C GLN A 283 4.21 -27.15 5.58
N GLU A 284 5.30 -26.41 5.39
CA GLU A 284 6.05 -25.80 6.49
C GLU A 284 5.17 -24.84 7.30
N GLN A 285 4.40 -23.97 6.62
CA GLN A 285 3.47 -23.06 7.29
C GLN A 285 2.36 -23.80 8.05
N PHE A 286 1.83 -24.88 7.47
CA PHE A 286 0.80 -25.70 8.13
C PHE A 286 1.36 -26.47 9.33
N GLU A 287 2.57 -27.00 9.23
CA GLU A 287 3.23 -27.68 10.34
C GLU A 287 3.55 -26.73 11.48
N ALA A 288 4.01 -25.51 11.17
CA ALA A 288 4.19 -24.46 12.17
C ALA A 288 2.87 -24.13 12.87
N PHE A 289 1.78 -23.96 12.11
CA PHE A 289 0.45 -23.71 12.67
C PHE A 289 0.00 -24.84 13.63
N LEU A 290 0.17 -26.10 13.24
CA LEU A 290 -0.19 -27.25 14.08
C LEU A 290 0.71 -27.40 15.31
N ALA A 291 1.98 -26.98 15.22
CA ALA A 291 2.89 -26.96 16.36
C ALA A 291 2.48 -25.89 17.38
N ASP A 292 2.04 -24.72 16.91
CA ASP A 292 1.53 -23.63 17.74
C ASP A 292 0.16 -23.98 18.34
N ASN A 293 -0.64 -24.80 17.65
CA ASN A 293 -2.01 -25.16 17.99
C ASN A 293 -2.20 -26.69 18.08
N PRO A 294 -1.58 -27.39 19.05
CA PRO A 294 -1.58 -28.86 19.11
C PRO A 294 -2.95 -29.49 19.36
N ASP A 295 -3.90 -28.71 19.89
CA ASP A 295 -5.29 -29.12 20.14
C ASP A 295 -6.25 -28.72 19.01
N TRP A 296 -5.75 -28.08 17.94
CA TRP A 296 -6.59 -27.69 16.81
C TRP A 296 -7.16 -28.91 16.11
N THR A 297 -8.47 -28.89 15.92
CA THR A 297 -9.20 -29.83 15.09
C THR A 297 -10.08 -29.03 14.15
N ARG A 298 -10.14 -29.46 12.90
CA ARG A 298 -11.12 -28.96 11.94
C ARG A 298 -12.54 -29.29 12.44
N ASP A 299 -13.40 -28.27 12.55
CA ASP A 299 -14.83 -28.40 12.86
C ASP A 299 -15.65 -28.98 11.69
#